data_AF-A0A0F9ELD8-F1
#
_entry.id   AF-A0A0F9ELD8-F1
#
_cell.length_a   1.000
_cell.length_b   1.000
_cell.length_c   1.000
_cell.angle_alpha   90.00
_cell.angle_beta   90.00
_cell.angle_gamma   90.00
#
_symmetry.space_group_name_H-M   'P 1'
#
loop_
_entity.id
_entity.type
_entity.pdbx_description
1 polymer ?
#
loop_
_entity_poly.entity_id
_entity_poly.type
_entity_poly.pdbx_seq_one_letter_code
_entity_poly.pdbx_strand_id
1 'polypeptide(L)'
;MITKIYYSIHNAGDGSVYLKLMESEKLAELDQEFHNNDNGWAEDCSGWITIESEKSICIKDEVETVLDQIKYLEEDLEEDYHNEDDRIDMNRKLTAFRALLKT
;
A
#
# COMPACT_ATOMS: atom_id res chain seq x y z
N MET A 1 -13.56 -14.81 -17.80
CA MET A 1 -12.40 -14.63 -16.91
C MET A 1 -12.76 -13.56 -15.90
N ILE A 2 -12.52 -13.84 -14.62
CA ILE A 2 -12.80 -12.91 -13.53
C ILE A 2 -11.46 -12.48 -12.95
N THR A 3 -11.20 -11.17 -12.92
CA THR A 3 -9.99 -10.58 -12.33
C THR A 3 -10.40 -9.61 -11.24
N LYS A 4 -9.78 -9.73 -10.07
CA LYS A 4 -9.87 -8.73 -9.01
C LYS A 4 -8.69 -7.76 -9.15
N ILE A 5 -8.98 -6.47 -9.08
CA ILE A 5 -7.99 -5.41 -8.98
C ILE A 5 -8.12 -4.82 -7.58
N TYR A 6 -7.09 -4.98 -6.75
CA TYR A 6 -7.05 -4.40 -5.41
C TYR A 6 -6.50 -2.99 -5.48
N TYR A 7 -6.99 -2.11 -4.61
CA TYR A 7 -6.59 -0.72 -4.58
C TYR A 7 -6.52 -0.16 -3.17
N SER A 8 -5.70 0.88 -3.02
CA SER A 8 -5.65 1.77 -1.86
C SER A 8 -5.70 3.22 -2.34
N ILE A 9 -6.48 4.07 -1.68
CA ILE A 9 -6.62 5.48 -2.03
C ILE A 9 -6.08 6.34 -0.89
N HIS A 10 -5.05 7.13 -1.19
CA HIS A 10 -4.40 8.02 -0.23
C HIS A 10 -4.98 9.43 -0.33
N ASN A 11 -5.24 10.05 0.81
CA ASN A 11 -5.60 11.47 0.91
C ASN A 11 -4.33 12.29 1.22
N ALA A 12 -4.04 13.30 0.41
CA ALA A 12 -2.86 14.16 0.62
C ALA A 12 -3.04 15.27 1.67
N GLY A 13 -4.25 15.42 2.22
CA GLY A 13 -4.59 16.48 3.18
C GLY A 13 -4.84 17.86 2.54
N ASP A 14 -4.69 17.99 1.23
CA ASP A 14 -4.94 19.21 0.45
C ASP A 14 -6.22 19.13 -0.42
N GLY A 15 -6.98 18.04 -0.26
CA GLY A 15 -8.15 17.71 -1.09
C GLY A 15 -7.82 16.85 -2.32
N SER A 16 -6.54 16.55 -2.56
CA SER A 16 -6.10 15.61 -3.59
C SER A 16 -6.18 14.16 -3.12
N VAL A 17 -6.38 13.25 -4.08
CA VAL A 17 -6.42 11.80 -3.85
C VAL A 17 -5.50 11.07 -4.81
N TYR A 18 -4.81 10.05 -4.32
CA TYR A 18 -3.89 9.23 -5.10
C TYR A 18 -4.30 7.77 -5.04
N LEU A 19 -4.61 7.20 -6.21
CA LEU A 19 -4.92 5.79 -6.38
C LEU A 19 -3.62 4.99 -6.51
N LYS A 20 -3.50 3.92 -5.73
CA LYS A 20 -2.49 2.87 -5.93
C LYS A 20 -3.17 1.54 -6.19
N LEU A 21 -2.72 0.82 -7.21
CA LEU A 21 -3.13 -0.56 -7.47
C LEU A 21 -2.22 -1.49 -6.69
N MET A 22 -2.79 -2.53 -6.09
CA MET A 22 -2.09 -3.42 -5.17
C MET A 22 -2.13 -4.86 -5.69
N GLU A 23 -1.06 -5.62 -5.49
CA GLU A 23 -1.00 -7.02 -5.91
C GLU A 23 -1.95 -7.93 -5.10
N SER A 24 -2.36 -7.51 -3.91
CA SER A 24 -3.24 -8.27 -3.03
C SER A 24 -4.13 -7.41 -2.13
N GLU A 25 -5.22 -8.02 -1.64
CA GLU A 25 -6.14 -7.44 -0.67
C GLU A 25 -5.42 -7.03 0.62
N LYS A 26 -4.64 -7.95 1.19
CA LYS A 26 -3.87 -7.71 2.42
C LYS A 26 -2.87 -6.58 2.29
N LEU A 27 -2.27 -6.41 1.11
CA LEU A 27 -1.37 -5.30 0.85
C LEU A 27 -2.13 -3.97 0.87
N ALA A 28 -3.30 -3.91 0.24
CA ALA A 28 -4.15 -2.72 0.24
C ALA A 28 -4.62 -2.34 1.65
N GLU A 29 -5.04 -3.30 2.46
CA GLU A 29 -5.44 -3.11 3.86
C GLU A 29 -4.28 -2.58 4.70
N LEU A 30 -3.10 -3.20 4.59
CA LEU A 30 -1.92 -2.82 5.37
C LEU A 30 -1.39 -1.43 4.99
N ASP A 31 -1.42 -1.10 3.70
CA ASP A 31 -1.05 0.22 3.21
C ASP A 31 -2.00 1.32 3.75
N GLN A 32 -3.31 1.07 3.81
CA GLN A 32 -4.27 1.99 4.45
C GLN A 32 -4.03 2.13 5.96
N GLU A 33 -3.74 1.03 6.66
CA GLU A 33 -3.43 1.05 8.09
C GLU A 33 -2.26 2.01 8.39
N PHE A 34 -1.28 2.06 7.50
CA PHE A 34 -0.05 2.84 7.68
C PHE A 34 -0.12 4.27 7.14
N HIS A 35 -1.00 4.56 6.18
CA HIS A 35 -1.10 5.88 5.57
C HIS A 35 -2.30 6.72 6.03
N ASN A 36 -3.39 6.11 6.49
CA ASN A 36 -4.59 6.83 6.93
C ASN A 36 -4.74 6.93 8.46
N ASN A 37 -4.19 5.99 9.24
CA ASN A 37 -4.36 6.00 10.70
C ASN A 37 -3.38 6.91 11.46
N ASP A 38 -2.33 7.45 10.84
CA ASP A 38 -1.41 8.35 11.55
C ASP A 38 -2.07 9.69 11.94
N ASN A 39 -3.15 10.08 11.25
CA ASN A 39 -3.91 11.28 11.59
C ASN A 39 -5.38 10.99 11.94
N GLY A 40 -5.96 9.84 11.57
CA GLY A 40 -7.33 9.43 11.97
C GLY A 40 -8.46 10.27 11.36
N TRP A 41 -8.17 11.13 10.38
CA TRP A 41 -9.15 11.99 9.70
C TRP A 41 -9.77 11.34 8.46
N ALA A 42 -9.15 10.28 7.92
CA ALA A 42 -9.60 9.61 6.72
C ALA A 42 -10.17 8.23 7.05
N GLU A 43 -11.32 7.91 6.46
CA GLU A 43 -11.86 6.55 6.48
C GLU A 43 -10.99 5.61 5.62
N ASP A 44 -11.01 4.32 5.95
CA ASP A 44 -10.37 3.30 5.11
C ASP A 44 -10.96 3.33 3.70
N CYS A 45 -10.09 3.54 2.72
CA CYS A 45 -10.40 3.60 1.29
C CYS A 45 -9.70 2.48 0.51
N SER A 46 -9.35 1.36 1.14
CA SER A 46 -8.94 0.14 0.44
C SER A 46 -10.13 -0.64 -0.11
N GLY A 47 -9.89 -1.44 -1.13
CA GLY A 47 -10.91 -2.34 -1.66
C GLY A 47 -10.48 -3.06 -2.92
N TRP A 48 -11.48 -3.56 -3.65
CA TRP A 48 -11.26 -4.20 -4.94
C TRP A 48 -12.39 -3.96 -5.93
N ILE A 49 -12.04 -4.03 -7.20
CA ILE A 49 -12.98 -4.04 -8.32
C ILE A 49 -12.92 -5.40 -8.98
N THR A 50 -14.08 -5.97 -9.29
CA THR A 50 -14.17 -7.21 -10.07
C THR A 50 -14.42 -6.87 -11.54
N ILE A 51 -13.55 -7.34 -12.43
CA ILE A 51 -13.73 -7.22 -13.87
C ILE A 51 -13.99 -8.60 -14.45
N GLU A 52 -15.11 -8.73 -15.15
CA GLU A 52 -15.47 -9.94 -15.89
C GLU A 52 -15.32 -9.69 -17.40
N SER A 53 -14.55 -10.54 -18.08
CA SER A 53 -14.36 -10.46 -19.53
C SER A 53 -14.22 -11.84 -20.15
N GLU A 54 -14.69 -12.00 -21.38
CA GLU A 54 -14.42 -13.18 -22.20
C GLU A 54 -12.96 -13.21 -22.71
N LYS A 55 -12.25 -12.08 -22.63
CA LYS A 55 -10.86 -11.93 -23.09
C LYS A 55 -9.90 -11.78 -21.91
N SER A 56 -8.61 -11.95 -22.16
CA SER A 56 -7.58 -11.65 -21.18
C SER A 56 -7.61 -10.17 -20.79
N ILE A 57 -7.49 -9.91 -19.49
CA ILE A 57 -7.40 -8.57 -18.92
C ILE A 57 -5.93 -8.26 -18.71
N CYS A 58 -5.49 -7.08 -19.14
CA CYS A 58 -4.15 -6.56 -18.91
C CYS A 58 -4.27 -5.23 -18.18
N ILE A 59 -3.60 -5.13 -17.03
CA ILE A 59 -3.49 -3.90 -16.26
C ILE A 59 -2.34 -3.09 -16.87
N LYS A 60 -2.61 -1.85 -17.27
CA LYS A 60 -1.61 -0.98 -17.90
C LYS A 60 -0.80 -0.18 -16.90
N ASP A 61 -1.40 0.13 -15.76
CA ASP A 61 -0.75 0.88 -14.69
C ASP A 61 0.13 -0.05 -13.86
N GLU A 62 1.10 0.54 -13.16
CA GLU A 62 1.95 -0.20 -12.24
C GLU A 62 1.12 -0.74 -11.07
N VAL A 63 1.37 -1.99 -10.73
CA VAL A 63 0.78 -2.66 -9.57
C VAL A 63 1.85 -2.73 -8.51
N GLU A 64 1.57 -2.09 -7.39
CA GLU A 64 2.44 -2.07 -6.23
C GLU A 64 2.53 -3.48 -5.63
N THR A 65 3.76 -3.91 -5.35
CA THR A 65 4.04 -5.18 -4.70
C THR A 65 4.50 -4.98 -3.25
N VAL A 66 4.43 -6.04 -2.45
CA VAL A 66 5.01 -6.06 -1.10
C VAL A 66 6.51 -5.75 -1.15
N LEU A 67 7.21 -6.17 -2.22
CA LEU A 67 8.64 -5.89 -2.39
C LEU A 67 8.91 -4.41 -2.66
N ASP A 68 8.05 -3.74 -3.43
CA ASP A 68 8.17 -2.30 -3.70
C ASP A 68 8.02 -1.50 -2.39
N GLN A 69 7.05 -1.86 -1.56
CA GLN A 69 6.85 -1.25 -0.24
C GLN A 69 8.03 -1.48 0.72
N ILE A 70 8.57 -2.70 0.77
CA ILE A 70 9.76 -3.00 1.58
C ILE A 70 10.94 -2.17 1.11
N LYS A 71 11.18 -2.14 -0.20
CA LYS A 71 12.29 -1.39 -0.78
C LYS A 71 12.19 0.10 -0.46
N TYR A 72 11.01 0.69 -0.64
CA TYR A 72 10.76 2.09 -0.29
C TYR A 72 11.12 2.40 1.17
N LEU A 73 10.66 1.58 2.11
CA LEU A 73 10.94 1.77 3.53
C LEU A 73 12.40 1.51 3.92
N GLU A 74 13.07 0.57 3.27
CA GLU A 74 14.50 0.32 3.48
C GLU A 74 15.35 1.50 2.99
N GLU A 75 15.05 2.03 1.80
CA GLU A 75 15.72 3.21 1.25
C GLU A 75 15.48 4.45 2.15
N ASP A 76 14.26 4.65 2.62
CA ASP A 76 13.93 5.77 3.50
C ASP A 76 14.61 5.63 4.89
N LEU A 77 14.74 4.43 5.44
CA LEU A 77 15.47 4.18 6.71
C LEU A 77 16.96 4.45 6.64
N GLU A 78 17.56 4.39 5.45
CA GLU A 78 18.97 4.72 5.22
C GLU A 78 19.22 6.24 5.27
N GLU A 79 18.17 7.07 5.22
CA GLU A 79 18.30 8.51 5.32
C GLU A 79 18.58 8.99 6.77
N ASP A 80 19.61 9.82 6.92
CA ASP A 80 20.12 10.27 8.24
C ASP A 80 19.23 11.31 8.96
N TYR A 81 18.07 11.66 8.42
CA TYR A 81 17.18 12.71 8.97
C TYR A 81 16.08 12.20 9.91
N HIS A 82 15.90 10.87 10.01
CA HIS A 82 14.87 10.26 10.84
C HIS A 82 15.23 10.27 12.32
N ASN A 83 14.26 10.66 13.16
CA ASN A 83 14.42 10.55 14.61
C ASN A 83 14.23 9.08 15.08
N GLU A 84 14.44 8.81 16.37
CA GLU A 84 14.32 7.44 16.90
C GLU A 84 12.89 6.87 16.77
N ASP A 85 11.86 7.70 16.99
CA ASP A 85 10.46 7.29 16.90
C ASP A 85 10.07 6.95 15.45
N ASP A 86 10.50 7.76 14.48
CA ASP A 86 10.29 7.51 13.04
C ASP A 86 10.91 6.15 12.64
N ARG A 87 12.14 5.90 13.09
CA ARG A 87 12.84 4.63 12.82
C ARG A 87 12.12 3.43 13.44
N ILE A 88 11.56 3.57 14.64
CA ILE A 88 10.80 2.50 15.29
C ILE A 88 9.53 2.20 14.50
N ASP A 89 8.78 3.21 14.08
CA ASP A 89 7.57 3.02 13.29
C ASP A 89 7.85 2.42 11.91
N MET A 90 8.90 2.88 11.22
CA MET A 90 9.32 2.29 9.95
C MET A 90 9.73 0.82 10.08
N ASN A 91 10.46 0.46 11.14
CA ASN A 91 10.81 -0.95 11.41
C ASN A 91 9.57 -1.80 11.73
N ARG A 92 8.55 -1.23 12.38
CA ARG A 92 7.25 -1.88 12.59
C ARG A 92 6.56 -2.14 11.24
N LYS A 93 6.49 -1.13 10.38
CA LYS A 93 5.93 -1.21 9.01
C LYS A 93 6.66 -2.28 8.18
N LEU A 94 8.00 -2.25 8.15
CA LEU A 94 8.82 -3.28 7.48
C LEU A 94 8.54 -4.70 7.98
N THR A 95 8.41 -4.87 9.29
CA THR A 95 8.11 -6.18 9.88
C THR A 95 6.77 -6.71 9.40
N ALA A 96 5.76 -5.84 9.31
CA ALA A 96 4.43 -6.19 8.81
C ALA A 96 4.46 -6.56 7.31
N PHE A 97 5.11 -5.75 6.46
CA PHE A 97 5.23 -6.08 5.03
C PHE A 97 6.01 -7.39 4.80
N ARG A 98 7.11 -7.62 5.53
CA ARG A 98 7.85 -8.90 5.48
C ARG A 98 7.03 -10.09 5.95
N ALA A 99 6.03 -9.89 6.80
CA ALA A 99 5.12 -10.96 7.20
C ALA A 99 4.19 -11.39 6.05
N LEU A 100 3.81 -10.48 5.15
CA LEU A 100 3.02 -10.80 3.95
C LEU A 100 3.77 -11.71 2.97
N LEU A 101 5.10 -11.62 2.89
CA LEU A 101 5.91 -12.52 2.05
C LEU A 101 5.95 -13.97 2.55
N LYS A 102 5.55 -14.21 3.81
CA LYS A 102 5.58 -15.55 4.43
C LYS A 102 4.24 -16.29 4.32
N THR A 103 3.21 -15.65 3.78
CA THR A 103 1.85 -16.22 3.60
C THR A 103 1.60 -16.63 2.18
#